data_AF-A0A3B9IY64-F1
#
_entry.id   AF-A0A3B9IY64-F1
#
_cell.length_a   1.000
_cell.length_b   1.000
_cell.length_c   1.000
_cell.angle_alpha   90.00
_cell.angle_beta   90.00
_cell.angle_gamma   90.00
#
_symmetry.space_group_name_H-M   'P 1'
#
loop_
_entity.id
_entity.type
_entity.pdbx_description
1 polymer ?
#
loop_
_entity_poly.entity_id
_entity_poly.type
_entity_poly.pdbx_seq_one_letter_code
_entity_poly.pdbx_strand_id
1 'polypeptide(L)'
;MKNIKKHIAGSIIFLCCTVFTISAVSVLSKRAEKNAVSVFSPFDEEPPVIVLDAGHGGIDGGCTSADGVPEKGINLSILLRLRDLLEISGYTVEVTRDSDRSIHDEGIEGIANQKSSDMDNRLEIFNKNKNCICLSIHQNQFTDPVYHGAQMFYSASNRNNERLARSLQSSFVNLLQPDNTREIKLCGKELFL
;
A
#
# COMPACT_ATOMS: atom_id res chain seq x y z
N MET A 1 32.13 61.18 -10.20
CA MET A 1 31.47 60.13 -11.03
C MET A 1 31.82 58.68 -10.63
N LYS A 2 33.06 58.34 -10.23
CA LYS A 2 33.48 56.95 -9.93
C LYS A 2 32.82 56.33 -8.68
N ASN A 3 32.56 57.11 -7.63
CA ASN A 3 31.91 56.64 -6.40
C ASN A 3 30.41 56.37 -6.58
N ILE A 4 29.72 57.17 -7.38
CA ILE A 4 28.28 56.98 -7.70
C ILE A 4 28.07 55.65 -8.42
N LYS A 5 28.93 55.32 -9.40
CA LYS A 5 28.87 54.02 -10.10
C LYS A 5 29.13 52.82 -9.16
N LYS A 6 30.01 52.96 -8.17
CA LYS A 6 30.26 51.91 -7.16
C LYS A 6 29.06 51.71 -6.23
N HIS A 7 28.41 52.78 -5.79
CA HIS A 7 27.19 52.68 -4.97
C HIS A 7 26.03 52.07 -5.74
N ILE A 8 25.83 52.46 -7.00
CA ILE A 8 24.80 51.86 -7.86
C ILE A 8 25.06 50.36 -8.08
N ALA A 9 26.30 49.97 -8.37
CA ALA A 9 26.66 48.56 -8.51
C ALA A 9 26.45 47.76 -7.21
N GLY A 10 26.81 48.33 -6.05
CA GLY A 10 26.56 47.72 -4.74
C GLY A 10 25.07 47.54 -4.44
N SER A 11 24.24 48.54 -4.75
CA SER A 11 22.78 48.45 -4.56
C SER A 11 22.13 47.43 -5.50
N ILE A 12 22.61 47.32 -6.74
CA ILE A 12 22.12 46.30 -7.69
C ILE A 12 22.48 44.89 -7.21
N ILE A 13 23.72 44.68 -6.76
CA ILE A 13 24.16 43.38 -6.21
C ILE A 13 23.32 43.01 -4.99
N PHE A 14 23.09 43.96 -4.08
CA PHE A 14 22.26 43.75 -2.90
C PHE A 14 20.82 43.36 -3.28
N LEU A 15 20.22 44.06 -4.25
CA LEU A 15 18.87 43.75 -4.76
C LEU A 15 18.81 42.36 -5.44
N CYS A 16 19.84 41.98 -6.21
CA CYS A 16 19.89 40.65 -6.81
C CYS A 16 20.00 39.55 -5.74
N CYS A 17 20.80 39.76 -4.69
CA CYS A 17 20.91 38.81 -3.57
C CYS A 17 19.60 38.67 -2.79
N THR A 18 18.87 39.77 -2.55
CA THR A 18 17.56 39.70 -1.87
C THR A 18 16.51 38.99 -2.72
N VAL A 19 16.46 39.25 -4.03
CA VAL A 19 15.55 38.52 -4.93
C VAL A 19 15.90 37.02 -5.00
N PHE A 20 17.18 36.68 -5.06
CA PHE A 20 17.62 35.29 -5.09
C PHE A 20 17.25 34.53 -3.80
N THR A 21 17.46 35.14 -2.64
CA THR A 21 17.11 34.54 -1.34
C THR A 21 15.61 34.33 -1.18
N ILE A 22 14.78 35.31 -1.58
CA ILE A 22 13.31 35.16 -1.57
C ILE A 22 12.86 34.03 -2.50
N SER A 23 13.46 33.93 -3.68
CA SER A 23 13.18 32.84 -4.64
C SER A 23 13.57 31.47 -4.07
N ALA A 24 14.75 31.36 -3.48
CA ALA A 24 15.21 30.11 -2.87
C ALA A 24 14.31 29.66 -1.70
N VAL A 25 13.91 30.60 -0.82
CA VAL A 25 13.00 30.33 0.29
C VAL A 25 11.62 29.90 -0.22
N SER A 26 11.08 30.55 -1.24
CA SER A 26 9.76 30.19 -1.80
C SER A 26 9.79 28.83 -2.51
N VAL A 27 10.88 28.46 -3.18
CA VAL A 27 11.07 27.12 -3.76
C VAL A 27 11.16 26.06 -2.66
N LEU A 28 11.92 26.32 -1.59
CA LEU A 28 12.03 25.41 -0.45
C LEU A 28 10.69 25.23 0.27
N SER A 29 9.94 26.31 0.48
CA SER A 29 8.62 26.29 1.11
C SER A 29 7.63 25.46 0.27
N LYS A 30 7.57 25.69 -1.05
CA LYS A 30 6.73 24.90 -1.96
C LYS A 30 7.11 23.42 -1.96
N ARG A 31 8.39 23.10 -1.82
CA ARG A 31 8.87 21.71 -1.74
C ARG A 31 8.48 21.05 -0.41
N ALA A 32 8.55 21.81 0.69
CA ALA A 32 8.11 21.35 2.00
C ALA A 32 6.59 21.10 2.04
N GLU A 33 5.79 22.04 1.51
CA GLU A 33 4.32 21.87 1.39
C GLU A 33 3.95 20.67 0.52
N LYS A 34 4.64 20.46 -0.60
CA LYS A 34 4.38 19.32 -1.49
C LYS A 34 4.71 17.97 -0.84
N ASN A 35 5.60 17.97 0.15
CA ASN A 35 5.96 16.79 0.94
C ASN A 35 5.15 16.68 2.25
N ALA A 36 4.40 17.72 2.62
CA ALA A 36 3.52 17.68 3.77
C ALA A 36 2.28 16.86 3.41
N VAL A 37 2.16 15.68 4.02
CA VAL A 37 0.92 14.92 3.98
C VAL A 37 -0.10 15.69 4.81
N SER A 38 -1.24 16.03 4.21
CA SER A 38 -2.36 16.60 4.94
C SER A 38 -2.85 15.59 5.99
N VAL A 39 -2.59 15.88 7.27
CA VAL A 39 -3.00 15.02 8.40
C VAL A 39 -4.49 15.24 8.73
N PHE A 40 -5.10 16.32 8.24
CA PHE A 40 -6.51 16.61 8.40
C PHE A 40 -7.10 17.01 7.05
N SER A 41 -7.61 16.02 6.32
CA SER A 41 -8.68 16.30 5.38
C SER A 41 -9.96 16.41 6.20
N PRO A 42 -10.75 17.49 6.08
CA PRO A 42 -12.13 17.48 6.54
C PRO A 42 -12.87 16.56 5.57
N PHE A 43 -12.79 15.26 5.78
CA PHE A 43 -13.77 14.37 5.20
C PHE A 43 -15.05 14.62 6.00
N ASP A 44 -16.09 15.09 5.33
CA ASP A 44 -17.44 15.16 5.91
C ASP A 44 -17.99 13.76 6.25
N GLU A 45 -17.26 12.69 5.90
CA GLU A 45 -17.55 11.29 6.22
C GLU A 45 -16.43 10.65 7.04
N GLU A 46 -16.80 9.71 7.91
CA GLU A 46 -15.85 8.92 8.69
C GLU A 46 -14.85 8.18 7.78
N PRO A 47 -13.56 8.10 8.16
CA PRO A 47 -12.56 7.35 7.40
C PRO A 47 -13.00 5.89 7.20
N PRO A 48 -12.69 5.26 6.06
CA PRO A 48 -13.02 3.86 5.85
C PRO A 48 -12.24 2.97 6.84
N VAL A 49 -12.85 1.87 7.26
CA VAL A 49 -12.13 0.78 7.93
C VAL A 49 -11.22 0.10 6.92
N ILE A 50 -9.96 -0.13 7.28
CA ILE A 50 -9.06 -0.92 6.44
C ILE A 50 -9.11 -2.38 6.90
N VAL A 51 -9.55 -3.27 6.02
CA VAL A 51 -9.59 -4.71 6.29
C VAL A 51 -8.40 -5.35 5.59
N LEU A 52 -7.45 -5.86 6.38
CA LEU A 52 -6.27 -6.54 5.84
C LEU A 52 -6.45 -8.04 5.91
N ASP A 53 -6.08 -8.71 4.83
CA ASP A 53 -6.06 -10.16 4.75
C ASP A 53 -4.65 -10.68 4.46
N ALA A 54 -4.19 -11.60 5.31
CA ALA A 54 -2.96 -12.35 5.05
C ALA A 54 -3.36 -13.70 4.48
N GLY A 55 -3.21 -13.87 3.17
CA GLY A 55 -3.56 -15.09 2.46
C GLY A 55 -2.98 -16.35 3.12
N HIS A 56 -3.71 -17.46 3.02
CA HIS A 56 -3.38 -18.77 3.62
C HIS A 56 -3.27 -18.70 5.16
N GLY A 57 -2.66 -19.70 5.81
CA GLY A 57 -2.49 -19.76 7.26
C GLY A 57 -2.73 -21.14 7.85
N GLY A 58 -2.08 -21.44 8.97
CA GLY A 58 -2.21 -22.74 9.62
C GLY A 58 -1.71 -23.86 8.70
N ILE A 59 -2.56 -24.84 8.38
CA ILE A 59 -2.18 -25.95 7.50
C ILE A 59 -2.03 -25.54 6.04
N ASP A 60 -2.64 -24.43 5.62
CA ASP A 60 -2.44 -23.91 4.28
C ASP A 60 -1.17 -23.06 4.23
N GLY A 61 -0.10 -23.61 3.66
CA GLY A 61 1.19 -22.95 3.51
C GLY A 61 1.23 -21.86 2.43
N GLY A 62 0.30 -21.92 1.47
CA GLY A 62 0.44 -21.25 0.18
C GLY A 62 1.61 -21.80 -0.63
N CYS A 63 2.14 -20.98 -1.53
CA CYS A 63 3.35 -21.28 -2.27
C CYS A 63 4.58 -21.37 -1.35
N THR A 64 5.60 -22.11 -1.77
CA THR A 64 6.88 -22.20 -1.02
C THR A 64 8.00 -21.62 -1.87
N SER A 65 8.82 -20.74 -1.28
CA SER A 65 9.97 -20.16 -1.96
C SER A 65 11.04 -21.22 -2.30
N ALA A 66 12.03 -20.86 -3.12
CA ALA A 66 13.16 -21.74 -3.44
C ALA A 66 13.93 -22.18 -2.18
N ASP A 67 13.96 -21.34 -1.15
CA ASP A 67 14.63 -21.61 0.13
C ASP A 67 13.73 -22.29 1.17
N GLY A 68 12.53 -22.74 0.77
CA GLY A 68 11.63 -23.46 1.66
C GLY A 68 10.77 -22.57 2.57
N VAL A 69 10.70 -21.25 2.30
CA VAL A 69 9.91 -20.32 3.12
C VAL A 69 8.44 -20.33 2.64
N PRO A 70 7.47 -20.67 3.51
CA PRO A 70 6.06 -20.65 3.13
C PRO A 70 5.51 -19.23 2.97
N GLU A 71 4.70 -19.03 1.94
CA GLU A 71 4.00 -17.78 1.62
C GLU A 71 3.21 -17.24 2.82
N LYS A 72 2.48 -18.11 3.53
CA LYS A 72 1.64 -17.73 4.68
C LYS A 72 2.37 -16.88 5.73
N GLY A 73 3.66 -17.14 5.93
CA GLY A 73 4.51 -16.44 6.91
C GLY A 73 4.93 -15.06 6.41
N ILE A 74 5.24 -14.96 5.12
CA ILE A 74 5.56 -13.69 4.45
C ILE A 74 4.33 -12.78 4.47
N ASN A 75 3.16 -13.31 4.10
CA ASN A 75 1.90 -12.56 4.09
C ASN A 75 1.55 -12.02 5.48
N LEU A 76 1.66 -12.85 6.53
CA LEU A 76 1.43 -12.43 7.91
C LEU A 76 2.39 -11.32 8.36
N SER A 77 3.67 -11.49 8.02
CA SER A 77 4.74 -10.56 8.37
C SER A 77 4.52 -9.17 7.74
N ILE A 78 4.07 -9.12 6.49
CA ILE A 78 3.71 -7.87 5.80
C ILE A 78 2.45 -7.26 6.43
N LEU A 79 1.40 -8.06 6.62
CA LEU A 79 0.13 -7.61 7.18
C LEU A 79 0.31 -6.95 8.56
N LEU A 80 1.05 -7.59 9.47
CA LEU A 80 1.24 -7.06 10.83
C LEU A 80 1.95 -5.69 10.81
N ARG A 81 2.97 -5.53 9.98
CA ARG A 81 3.65 -4.23 9.82
C ARG A 81 2.75 -3.18 9.20
N LEU A 82 1.96 -3.56 8.20
CA LEU A 82 1.03 -2.66 7.54
C LEU A 82 -0.08 -2.22 8.50
N ARG A 83 -0.65 -3.14 9.28
CA ARG A 83 -1.61 -2.86 10.35
C ARG A 83 -1.06 -1.79 11.29
N ASP A 84 0.10 -2.04 11.87
CA ASP A 84 0.69 -1.14 12.87
C ASP A 84 0.92 0.27 12.27
N LEU A 85 1.39 0.36 11.03
CA LEU A 85 1.58 1.65 10.34
C LEU A 85 0.27 2.39 10.05
N LEU A 86 -0.78 1.66 9.67
CA LEU A 86 -2.11 2.24 9.39
C LEU A 86 -2.80 2.70 10.68
N GLU A 87 -2.72 1.92 11.74
CA GLU A 87 -3.24 2.28 13.07
C GLU A 87 -2.54 3.54 13.61
N ILE A 88 -1.21 3.61 13.51
CA ILE A 88 -0.44 4.83 13.86
C ILE A 88 -0.86 6.03 13.00
N SER A 89 -1.28 5.79 11.76
CA SER A 89 -1.78 6.81 10.85
C SER A 89 -3.24 7.22 11.12
N GLY A 90 -3.88 6.65 12.13
CA GLY A 90 -5.23 7.00 12.57
C GLY A 90 -6.36 6.22 11.90
N TYR A 91 -6.05 5.15 11.16
CA TYR A 91 -7.08 4.27 10.58
C TYR A 91 -7.51 3.19 11.57
N THR A 92 -8.81 2.86 11.58
CA THR A 92 -9.30 1.61 12.17
C THR A 92 -8.93 0.47 11.23
N VAL A 93 -8.21 -0.54 11.77
CA VAL A 93 -7.78 -1.71 11.00
C VAL A 93 -8.42 -2.97 11.57
N GLU A 94 -9.05 -3.76 10.70
CA GLU A 94 -9.46 -5.14 11.00
C GLU A 94 -8.56 -6.11 10.21
N VAL A 95 -8.30 -7.28 10.77
CA VAL A 95 -7.44 -8.29 10.12
C VAL A 95 -8.11 -9.65 10.11
N THR A 96 -7.93 -10.43 9.05
CA THR A 96 -8.44 -11.82 9.00
C THR A 96 -7.71 -12.72 9.98
N ARG A 97 -6.38 -12.56 10.09
CA ARG A 97 -5.55 -13.24 11.09
C ARG A 97 -4.33 -12.41 11.46
N ASP A 98 -3.93 -12.55 12.72
CA ASP A 98 -2.74 -11.93 13.33
C ASP A 98 -1.74 -12.97 13.87
N SER A 99 -1.99 -14.25 13.62
CA SER A 99 -1.08 -15.36 13.89
C SER A 99 -1.08 -16.38 12.75
N ASP A 100 -0.20 -17.38 12.83
CA ASP A 100 -0.18 -18.49 11.87
C ASP A 100 -1.30 -19.50 12.17
N ARG A 101 -2.52 -19.13 11.78
CA ARG A 101 -3.72 -19.96 11.89
C ARG A 101 -4.56 -19.87 10.61
N SER A 102 -5.36 -20.90 10.38
CA SER A 102 -6.56 -20.77 9.56
C SER A 102 -7.71 -20.30 10.45
N ILE A 103 -8.68 -19.60 9.88
CA ILE A 103 -9.89 -19.14 10.54
C ILE A 103 -11.13 -19.97 10.16
N HIS A 104 -10.95 -21.20 9.69
CA HIS A 104 -12.06 -22.15 9.48
C HIS A 104 -12.81 -22.47 10.79
N ASP A 105 -14.05 -22.89 10.66
CA ASP A 105 -14.91 -23.26 11.77
C ASP A 105 -14.40 -24.51 12.49
N GLU A 106 -14.52 -24.51 13.82
CA GLU A 106 -14.14 -25.65 14.63
C GLU A 106 -14.94 -26.91 14.26
N GLY A 107 -14.26 -28.05 14.19
CA GLY A 107 -14.88 -29.34 13.86
C GLY A 107 -15.01 -29.64 12.36
N ILE A 108 -14.60 -28.72 11.47
CA ILE A 108 -14.51 -29.01 10.04
C ILE A 108 -13.34 -29.95 9.78
N GLU A 109 -13.64 -31.15 9.29
CA GLU A 109 -12.64 -32.13 8.89
C GLU A 109 -12.34 -32.08 7.38
N GLY A 110 -11.09 -32.39 7.04
CA GLY A 110 -10.61 -32.46 5.66
C GLY A 110 -10.09 -31.11 5.15
N ILE A 111 -8.90 -31.14 4.56
CA ILE A 111 -8.16 -29.94 4.13
C ILE A 111 -8.98 -29.08 3.16
N ALA A 112 -9.69 -29.69 2.21
CA ALA A 112 -10.50 -28.95 1.24
C ALA A 112 -11.67 -28.22 1.90
N ASN A 113 -12.36 -28.86 2.86
CA ASN A 113 -13.49 -28.25 3.57
C ASN A 113 -13.00 -27.15 4.51
N GLN A 114 -11.87 -27.35 5.19
CA GLN A 114 -11.25 -26.32 6.02
C GLN A 114 -10.88 -25.09 5.18
N LYS A 115 -10.29 -25.29 3.98
CA LYS A 115 -10.00 -24.17 3.07
C LYS A 115 -11.26 -23.43 2.61
N SER A 116 -12.36 -24.15 2.36
CA SER A 116 -13.63 -23.52 2.02
C SER A 116 -14.19 -22.70 3.18
N SER A 117 -14.23 -23.26 4.39
CA SER A 117 -14.71 -22.54 5.58
C SER A 117 -13.82 -21.35 5.93
N ASP A 118 -12.50 -21.48 5.78
CA ASP A 118 -11.55 -20.36 5.93
C ASP A 118 -11.86 -19.21 4.96
N MET A 119 -12.12 -19.53 3.70
CA MET A 119 -12.52 -18.58 2.65
C MET A 119 -13.82 -17.85 3.00
N ASP A 120 -14.84 -18.61 3.42
CA ASP A 120 -16.14 -18.07 3.78
C ASP A 120 -16.03 -17.09 4.95
N ASN A 121 -15.21 -17.44 5.96
CA ASN A 121 -14.96 -16.59 7.12
C ASN A 121 -14.15 -15.32 6.76
N ARG A 122 -13.20 -15.39 5.82
CA ARG A 122 -12.53 -14.18 5.28
C ARG A 122 -13.52 -13.25 4.58
N LEU A 123 -14.39 -13.83 3.75
CA LEU A 123 -15.41 -13.09 3.01
C LEU A 123 -16.43 -12.44 3.96
N GLU A 124 -16.79 -13.10 5.06
CA GLU A 124 -17.64 -12.51 6.10
C GLU A 124 -16.98 -11.27 6.72
N ILE A 125 -15.70 -11.34 7.07
CA ILE A 125 -14.94 -10.20 7.60
C ILE A 125 -14.91 -9.04 6.59
N PHE A 126 -14.67 -9.34 5.31
CA PHE A 126 -14.65 -8.32 4.25
C PHE A 126 -16.00 -7.62 4.07
N ASN A 127 -17.11 -8.36 4.25
CA ASN A 127 -18.46 -7.83 4.07
C ASN A 127 -19.06 -7.20 5.33
N LYS A 128 -18.40 -7.34 6.49
CA LYS A 128 -18.87 -6.82 7.78
C LYS A 128 -19.11 -5.30 7.78
N ASN A 129 -18.23 -4.55 7.11
CA ASN A 129 -18.25 -3.09 7.09
C ASN A 129 -18.65 -2.54 5.70
N LYS A 130 -19.64 -1.66 5.64
CA LYS A 130 -20.08 -1.03 4.38
C LYS A 130 -19.10 -0.01 3.82
N ASN A 131 -18.43 0.74 4.71
CA ASN A 131 -17.40 1.72 4.36
C ASN A 131 -16.02 1.14 4.71
N CYS A 132 -15.52 0.27 3.83
CA CYS A 132 -14.20 -0.34 4.03
C CYS A 132 -13.37 -0.38 2.75
N ILE A 133 -12.05 -0.50 2.95
CA ILE A 133 -11.09 -0.87 1.93
C ILE A 133 -10.53 -2.23 2.33
N CYS A 134 -10.75 -3.24 1.50
CA CYS A 134 -10.17 -4.56 1.69
C CYS A 134 -8.87 -4.71 0.90
N LEU A 135 -7.82 -5.22 1.54
CA LEU A 135 -6.54 -5.51 0.91
C LEU A 135 -6.07 -6.90 1.34
N SER A 136 -6.02 -7.83 0.39
CA SER A 136 -5.41 -9.15 0.60
C SER A 136 -3.96 -9.16 0.10
N ILE A 137 -3.10 -9.81 0.86
CA ILE A 137 -1.65 -9.90 0.64
C ILE A 137 -1.29 -11.35 0.33
N HIS A 138 -0.71 -11.57 -0.85
CA HIS A 138 -0.26 -12.86 -1.37
C HIS A 138 1.13 -12.76 -2.01
N GLN A 139 1.77 -13.92 -2.18
CA GLN A 139 2.99 -14.06 -2.97
C GLN A 139 2.69 -14.83 -4.25
N ASN A 140 3.13 -14.31 -5.40
CA ASN A 140 3.09 -15.08 -6.63
C ASN A 140 4.23 -16.11 -6.68
N GLN A 141 3.98 -17.24 -7.35
CA GLN A 141 5.01 -18.22 -7.67
C GLN A 141 5.03 -18.50 -9.18
N PHE A 142 6.22 -18.41 -9.77
CA PHE A 142 6.49 -18.82 -11.15
C PHE A 142 7.68 -19.76 -11.18
N THR A 143 7.69 -20.71 -12.11
CA THR A 143 8.82 -21.63 -12.31
C THR A 143 9.99 -20.95 -13.02
N ASP A 144 9.72 -19.99 -13.89
CA ASP A 144 10.73 -19.20 -14.60
C ASP A 144 11.03 -17.90 -13.84
N PRO A 145 12.29 -17.66 -13.42
CA PRO A 145 12.68 -16.48 -12.64
C PRO A 145 12.57 -15.18 -13.44
N VAL A 146 12.38 -15.21 -14.76
CA VAL A 146 12.12 -14.01 -15.57
C VAL A 146 10.83 -13.30 -15.15
N TYR A 147 9.90 -14.02 -14.51
CA TYR A 147 8.66 -13.45 -14.00
C TYR A 147 8.84 -12.99 -12.55
N HIS A 148 9.02 -11.68 -12.37
CA HIS A 148 9.15 -11.06 -11.05
C HIS A 148 8.41 -9.71 -10.97
N GLY A 149 8.35 -9.14 -9.76
CA GLY A 149 7.74 -7.84 -9.49
C GLY A 149 6.37 -7.93 -8.81
N ALA A 150 6.06 -6.92 -7.99
CA ALA A 150 4.76 -6.77 -7.36
C ALA A 150 3.65 -6.55 -8.40
N GLN A 151 2.53 -7.25 -8.26
CA GLN A 151 1.40 -7.16 -9.16
C GLN A 151 0.10 -6.97 -8.37
N MET A 152 -0.69 -5.98 -8.78
CA MET A 152 -1.92 -5.64 -8.09
C MET A 152 -3.13 -6.17 -8.85
N PHE A 153 -3.95 -6.97 -8.17
CA PHE A 153 -5.22 -7.46 -8.66
C PHE A 153 -6.37 -6.65 -8.08
N TYR A 154 -7.47 -6.50 -8.83
CA TYR A 154 -8.64 -5.74 -8.38
C TYR A 154 -9.95 -6.32 -8.91
N SER A 155 -11.03 -6.15 -8.16
CA SER A 155 -12.38 -6.54 -8.59
C SER A 155 -13.06 -5.45 -9.41
N ALA A 156 -13.85 -5.84 -10.42
CA ALA A 156 -14.65 -4.92 -11.23
C ALA A 156 -15.92 -4.42 -10.52
N SER A 157 -16.21 -4.91 -9.31
CA SER A 157 -17.43 -4.56 -8.56
C SER A 157 -17.54 -3.07 -8.24
N ASN A 158 -16.42 -2.36 -8.17
CA ASN A 158 -16.37 -0.92 -7.93
C ASN A 158 -15.24 -0.28 -8.75
N ARG A 159 -15.54 0.81 -9.47
CA ARG A 159 -14.56 1.55 -10.28
C ARG A 159 -13.39 2.08 -9.46
N ASN A 160 -13.59 2.34 -8.17
CA ASN A 160 -12.52 2.80 -7.28
C ASN A 160 -11.47 1.72 -6.99
N ASN A 161 -11.79 0.43 -7.18
CA ASN A 161 -10.83 -0.66 -6.97
C ASN A 161 -9.67 -0.59 -7.96
N GLU A 162 -9.96 -0.33 -9.24
CA GLU A 162 -8.92 -0.13 -10.26
C GLU A 162 -8.04 1.07 -9.92
N ARG A 163 -8.65 2.16 -9.45
CA ARG A 163 -7.92 3.37 -9.06
C ARG A 163 -6.97 3.08 -7.89
N LEU A 164 -7.43 2.36 -6.87
CA LEU A 164 -6.60 1.96 -5.74
C LEU A 164 -5.44 1.07 -6.19
N ALA A 165 -5.72 0.02 -6.98
CA ALA A 165 -4.69 -0.87 -7.51
C ALA A 165 -3.62 -0.11 -8.32
N ARG A 166 -4.05 0.85 -9.15
CA ARG A 166 -3.13 1.70 -9.94
C ARG A 166 -2.27 2.61 -9.05
N SER A 167 -2.86 3.19 -8.00
CA SER A 167 -2.14 4.00 -7.02
C SER A 167 -1.11 3.17 -6.24
N LEU A 168 -1.47 1.95 -5.83
CA LEU A 168 -0.53 1.00 -5.21
C LEU A 168 0.60 0.60 -6.16
N GLN A 169 0.29 0.25 -7.41
CA GLN A 169 1.31 -0.06 -8.43
C GLN A 169 2.27 1.09 -8.65
N SER A 170 1.75 2.31 -8.79
CA SER A 170 2.58 3.49 -8.97
C SER A 170 3.49 3.73 -7.75
N SER A 171 2.99 3.49 -6.54
CA SER A 171 3.77 3.63 -5.31
C SER A 171 4.87 2.56 -5.23
N PHE A 172 4.57 1.30 -5.56
CA PHE A 172 5.55 0.23 -5.63
C PHE A 172 6.67 0.53 -6.62
N VAL A 173 6.33 0.95 -7.84
CA VAL A 173 7.31 1.30 -8.87
C VAL A 173 8.18 2.47 -8.40
N ASN A 174 7.58 3.52 -7.85
CA ASN A 174 8.34 4.72 -7.48
C ASN A 174 9.22 4.55 -6.23
N LEU A 175 8.85 3.67 -5.29
CA LEU A 175 9.48 3.60 -3.97
C LEU A 175 10.29 2.32 -3.72
N LEU A 176 9.94 1.20 -4.36
CA LEU A 176 10.47 -0.12 -4.01
C LEU A 176 11.07 -0.87 -5.21
N GLN A 177 10.41 -0.84 -6.37
CA GLN A 177 10.81 -1.61 -7.55
C GLN A 177 10.71 -0.78 -8.84
N PRO A 178 11.66 0.14 -9.10
CA PRO A 178 11.62 1.03 -10.28
C PRO A 178 11.62 0.32 -11.64
N ASP A 179 12.10 -0.91 -11.68
CA ASP A 179 12.15 -1.79 -12.85
C ASP A 179 10.92 -2.70 -12.98
N ASN A 180 9.93 -2.60 -12.08
CA ASN A 180 8.74 -3.44 -12.11
C ASN A 180 7.86 -3.11 -13.32
N THR A 181 7.73 -4.09 -14.21
CA THR A 181 6.93 -4.01 -15.44
C THR A 181 5.56 -4.70 -15.33
N ARG A 182 5.18 -5.20 -14.14
CA ARG A 182 3.90 -5.87 -13.94
C ARG A 182 2.75 -4.86 -14.06
N GLU A 183 1.74 -5.27 -14.83
CA GLU A 183 0.50 -4.51 -14.97
C GLU A 183 -0.51 -4.90 -13.89
N ILE A 184 -1.39 -3.96 -13.54
CA ILE A 184 -2.57 -4.25 -12.74
C ILE A 184 -3.51 -5.17 -13.52
N LYS A 185 -4.18 -6.10 -12.84
CA LYS A 185 -5.06 -7.08 -13.49
C LYS A 185 -6.41 -7.17 -12.80
N LEU A 186 -7.45 -7.43 -13.59
CA LEU A 186 -8.74 -7.80 -13.05
C LEU A 186 -8.63 -9.16 -12.35
N CYS A 187 -9.25 -9.32 -11.19
CA CYS A 187 -9.38 -10.64 -10.58
C CYS A 187 -10.21 -11.55 -11.49
N GLY A 188 -9.59 -12.64 -11.95
CA GLY A 188 -10.28 -13.78 -12.55
C GLY A 188 -10.80 -14.75 -11.50
N LYS A 189 -11.37 -15.89 -11.93
CA LYS A 189 -11.82 -16.96 -11.02
C LYS A 189 -10.66 -17.70 -10.35
N GLU A 190 -9.46 -17.52 -10.88
CA GLU A 190 -8.20 -18.11 -10.43
C GLU A 190 -7.58 -17.46 -9.18
N LEU A 191 -8.08 -16.32 -8.73
CA LEU A 191 -7.59 -15.66 -7.50
C LEU A 191 -8.53 -16.00 -6.35
N PHE A 192 -8.07 -16.93 -5.52
CA PHE A 192 -8.67 -17.22 -4.23
C PHE A 192 -8.49 -15.97 -3.36
N LEU A 193 -9.61 -15.47 -2.81
CA LEU A 193 -9.59 -14.45 -1.75
C LEU A 193 -9.18 -15.07 -0.40
#